data_AF-A0A160FWV7-F1
#
_entry.id   AF-A0A160FWV7-F1
#
_cell.length_a   1.000
_cell.length_b   1.000
_cell.length_c   1.000
_cell.angle_alpha   90.00
_cell.angle_beta   90.00
_cell.angle_gamma   90.00
#
_symmetry.space_group_name_H-M   'P 1'
#
loop_
_entity.id
_entity.type
_entity.pdbx_description
1 polymer ?
#
loop_
_entity_poly.entity_id
_entity_poly.type
_entity_poly.pdbx_seq_one_letter_code
_entity_poly.pdbx_strand_id
1 'polypeptide(L)'
;MSDYVRMYRGFKISVSCVELSRERYAIEWAVTPDTNETRDQMKYERIHIDTREERSGHQEEVLGHALGLAESFIDGVISRGHDGNR
;
A
#
# COMPACT_ATOMS: atom_id res chain seq x y z
N MET A 1 -8.82 -12.46 -9.96
CA MET A 1 -8.13 -11.61 -8.97
C MET A 1 -7.07 -10.85 -9.71
N SER A 2 -7.13 -9.52 -9.67
CA SER A 2 -6.07 -8.68 -10.24
C SER A 2 -5.11 -8.35 -9.11
N ASP A 3 -4.02 -9.11 -9.04
CA ASP A 3 -2.93 -8.84 -8.11
C ASP A 3 -1.93 -7.92 -8.80
N TYR A 4 -1.78 -6.71 -8.28
CA TYR A 4 -0.87 -5.69 -8.77
C TYR A 4 0.29 -5.54 -7.80
N VAL A 5 1.52 -5.71 -8.29
CA VAL A 5 2.75 -5.57 -7.49
C VAL A 5 3.64 -4.51 -8.12
N ARG A 6 4.10 -3.54 -7.33
CA ARG A 6 4.97 -2.46 -7.80
C ARG A 6 6.01 -2.08 -6.75
N MET A 7 7.17 -1.63 -7.21
CA MET A 7 8.20 -1.00 -6.38
C MET A 7 7.99 0.51 -6.30
N TYR A 8 8.04 1.07 -5.09
CA TYR A 8 8.00 2.51 -4.83
C TYR A 8 9.01 2.86 -3.74
N ARG A 9 10.03 3.68 -4.08
CA ARG A 9 11.08 4.14 -3.15
C ARG A 9 11.74 3.05 -2.30
N GLY A 10 11.97 1.87 -2.89
CA GLY A 10 12.58 0.73 -2.20
C GLY A 10 11.62 -0.08 -1.33
N PHE A 11 10.33 0.25 -1.33
CA PHE A 11 9.27 -0.58 -0.75
C PHE A 11 8.53 -1.32 -1.86
N LYS A 12 8.12 -2.55 -1.57
CA LYS A 12 7.24 -3.34 -2.42
C LYS A 12 5.79 -3.15 -1.98
N ILE A 13 4.97 -2.65 -2.89
CA ILE A 13 3.53 -2.53 -2.75
C ILE A 13 2.88 -3.73 -3.44
N SER A 14 1.93 -4.37 -2.77
CA SER A 14 1.06 -5.40 -3.35
C SER A 14 -0.39 -4.97 -3.15
N VAL A 15 -1.22 -5.01 -4.18
CA VAL A 15 -2.65 -4.68 -4.13
C VAL A 15 -3.42 -5.84 -4.75
N SER A 16 -4.42 -6.35 -4.06
CA SER A 16 -5.37 -7.34 -4.56
C SER A 16 -6.76 -6.73 -4.56
N CYS A 17 -7.51 -6.96 -5.64
CA CYS A 17 -8.88 -6.46 -5.78
C CYS A 17 -9.80 -7.57 -6.31
N VAL A 18 -10.92 -7.76 -5.61
CA VAL A 18 -11.99 -8.70 -5.95
C VAL A 18 -13.31 -7.97 -6.01
N GLU A 19 -14.00 -8.06 -7.14
CA GLU A 19 -15.39 -7.59 -7.25
C GLU A 19 -16.32 -8.55 -6.48
N LEU A 20 -17.05 -8.03 -5.50
CA LEU A 20 -18.01 -8.78 -4.69
C LEU A 20 -19.41 -8.76 -5.31
N SER A 21 -19.79 -7.60 -5.84
CA SER A 21 -21.03 -7.33 -6.58
C SER A 21 -20.78 -6.13 -7.48
N ARG A 22 -21.65 -5.86 -8.45
CA ARG A 22 -21.50 -4.74 -9.39
C ARG A 22 -21.08 -3.45 -8.66
N GLU A 23 -19.89 -2.93 -9.01
CA GLU A 23 -19.30 -1.70 -8.45
C GLU A 23 -18.96 -1.74 -6.95
N ARG A 24 -18.83 -2.94 -6.37
CA ARG A 24 -18.41 -3.16 -4.99
C ARG A 24 -17.23 -4.10 -4.95
N TYR A 25 -16.13 -3.64 -4.38
CA TYR A 25 -14.86 -4.35 -4.40
C TYR A 25 -14.32 -4.56 -2.99
N ALA A 26 -13.83 -5.76 -2.71
CA ALA A 26 -12.92 -6.01 -1.60
C ALA A 26 -11.50 -5.74 -2.10
N ILE A 27 -10.80 -4.84 -1.42
CA ILE A 27 -9.42 -4.51 -1.72
C ILE A 27 -8.56 -4.81 -0.51
N GLU A 28 -7.43 -5.45 -0.77
CA GLU A 28 -6.34 -5.60 0.17
C GLU A 28 -5.11 -4.93 -0.44
N TRP A 29 -4.39 -4.14 0.35
CA TRP A 29 -3.06 -3.68 -0.05
C TRP A 29 -2.06 -3.88 1.07
N ALA A 30 -0.82 -4.15 0.68
CA ALA A 30 0.28 -4.41 1.57
C ALA A 30 1.54 -3.65 1.16
N VAL A 31 2.27 -3.13 2.16
CA VAL A 31 3.59 -2.52 1.97
C VAL A 31 4.63 -3.34 2.73
N THR A 32 5.67 -3.76 2.01
CA THR A 32 6.79 -4.52 2.56
C THR A 32 8.11 -3.84 2.22
N PRO A 33 9.09 -3.83 3.14
CA PRO A 33 10.41 -3.28 2.84
C PRO A 33 11.21 -4.26 1.99
N ASP A 34 11.92 -3.76 0.98
CA ASP A 34 12.67 -4.60 0.03
C ASP A 34 14.19 -4.57 0.29
N THR A 35 14.67 -3.56 1.01
CA THR A 35 16.09 -3.32 1.29
C THR A 35 16.37 -3.24 2.80
N ASN A 36 17.63 -3.33 3.22
CA ASN A 36 17.99 -3.14 4.63
C ASN A 36 17.70 -1.71 5.12
N GLU A 37 17.87 -0.71 4.24
CA GLU A 37 17.55 0.69 4.54
C GLU A 37 16.04 0.89 4.79
N THR A 38 15.20 0.35 3.90
CA THR A 38 13.74 0.46 4.03
C THR A 38 13.20 -0.36 5.20
N ARG A 39 13.85 -1.48 5.54
CA ARG A 39 13.59 -2.21 6.80
C ARG A 39 13.90 -1.37 8.04
N ASP A 40 15.02 -0.65 8.01
CA ASP A 40 15.41 0.26 9.09
C ASP A 40 14.43 1.41 9.25
N GLN A 41 13.93 1.96 8.14
CA GLN A 41 12.85 2.98 8.14
C GLN A 41 11.53 2.42 8.67
N MET A 42 11.24 1.14 8.44
CA MET A 42 10.06 0.43 8.96
C MET A 42 10.25 -0.15 10.38
N LYS A 43 11.32 0.15 11.11
CA LYS A 43 11.62 -0.50 12.42
C LYS A 43 10.46 -0.51 13.43
N TYR A 44 9.55 0.46 13.37
CA TYR A 44 8.36 0.56 14.24
C TYR A 44 7.05 0.20 13.53
N GLU A 45 7.08 0.11 12.20
CA GLU A 45 5.95 -0.15 11.32
C GLU A 45 6.14 -1.54 10.70
N ARG A 46 5.47 -2.57 11.25
CA ARG A 46 5.45 -3.90 10.62
C ARG A 46 4.87 -3.80 9.21
N ILE A 47 4.92 -4.90 8.46
CA ILE A 47 4.18 -5.05 7.19
C ILE A 47 2.78 -4.45 7.37
N HIS A 48 2.51 -3.36 6.64
CA HIS A 48 1.21 -2.72 6.70
C HIS A 48 0.31 -3.49 5.75
N ILE A 49 -0.82 -3.97 6.25
CA ILE A 49 -1.86 -4.62 5.46
C ILE A 49 -3.17 -3.94 5.83
N ASP A 50 -3.87 -3.44 4.82
CA ASP A 50 -5.17 -2.80 5.00
C ASP A 50 -6.16 -3.42 4.01
N THR A 51 -7.29 -3.85 4.56
CA THR A 51 -8.37 -4.49 3.83
C THR A 51 -9.62 -3.65 3.98
N ARG A 52 -10.21 -3.20 2.86
CA ARG A 52 -11.45 -2.41 2.87
C ARG A 52 -12.39 -2.78 1.74
N GLU A 53 -13.67 -2.51 1.97
CA GLU A 53 -14.69 -2.50 0.92
C GLU A 53 -14.75 -1.10 0.31
N GLU A 54 -14.62 -0.99 -1.02
CA GLU A 54 -14.89 0.25 -1.75
C GLU A 54 -16.13 0.10 -2.63
N ARG A 55 -16.96 1.15 -2.61
CA ARG A 55 -18.24 1.24 -3.33
C ARG A 55 -18.20 2.33 -4.40
N SER A 56 -17.05 2.47 -5.08
CA SER A 56 -16.81 3.54 -6.05
C SER A 56 -16.31 2.98 -7.37
N GLY A 57 -16.84 3.51 -8.47
CA GLY A 57 -16.19 3.52 -9.77
C GLY A 57 -15.93 2.17 -10.43
N HIS A 58 -15.24 2.23 -11.57
CA HIS A 58 -14.68 1.05 -12.22
C HIS A 58 -13.50 0.49 -11.41
N GLN A 59 -13.20 -0.80 -11.59
CA GLN A 59 -12.12 -1.49 -10.89
C GLN A 59 -10.76 -0.75 -10.95
N GLU A 60 -10.46 -0.05 -12.06
CA GLU A 60 -9.21 0.71 -12.23
C GLU A 60 -9.08 1.88 -11.26
N GLU A 61 -10.18 2.59 -10.97
CA GLU A 61 -10.18 3.73 -10.03
C GLU A 61 -9.92 3.24 -8.60
N VAL A 62 -10.55 2.13 -8.24
CA VAL A 62 -10.38 1.45 -6.96
C VAL A 62 -8.93 0.98 -6.76
N LEU A 63 -8.34 0.37 -7.80
CA LEU A 63 -6.93 -0.02 -7.77
C LEU A 63 -5.99 1.19 -7.64
N GLY A 64 -6.28 2.27 -8.36
CA GLY A 64 -5.52 3.52 -8.28
C GLY A 64 -5.58 4.18 -6.90
N HIS A 65 -6.75 4.18 -6.28
CA HIS A 65 -6.94 4.72 -4.93
C HIS A 65 -6.19 3.91 -3.87
N ALA A 66 -6.27 2.58 -3.92
CA ALA A 66 -5.53 1.70 -3.02
C ALA A 66 -4.01 1.86 -3.19
N LEU A 67 -3.53 2.01 -4.42
CA LEU A 67 -2.13 2.31 -4.70
C LEU A 67 -1.70 3.66 -4.10
N GLY A 68 -2.51 4.71 -4.28
CA GLY A 68 -2.22 6.04 -3.73
C GLY A 68 -2.15 6.06 -2.20
N LEU A 69 -2.96 5.24 -1.53
CA LEU A 69 -2.91 5.09 -0.08
C LEU A 69 -1.66 4.34 0.40
N ALA A 70 -1.24 3.29 -0.32
CA ALA A 70 0.02 2.61 -0.06
C ALA A 70 1.24 3.53 -0.27
N GLU A 71 1.26 4.33 -1.33
CA GLU A 71 2.32 5.31 -1.60
C GLU A 71 2.36 6.40 -0.51
N SER A 72 1.20 6.93 -0.10
CA SER A 72 1.10 7.93 0.98
C SER A 72 1.58 7.38 2.32
N PHE A 73 1.30 6.11 2.61
CA PHE A 73 1.81 5.42 3.79
C PHE A 73 3.35 5.36 3.77
N ILE A 74 3.95 4.97 2.64
CA ILE A 74 5.41 4.92 2.46
C ILE A 74 6.04 6.31 2.65
N ASP A 75 5.45 7.35 2.07
CA ASP A 75 5.92 8.73 2.25
C ASP A 75 5.88 9.15 3.72
N GLY A 76 4.85 8.74 4.46
CA GLY A 76 4.77 8.92 5.91
C GLY A 76 5.86 8.19 6.69
N VAL A 77 6.15 6.93 6.33
CA VAL A 77 7.22 6.13 6.95
C VAL A 77 8.58 6.79 6.73
N ILE A 78 8.88 7.17 5.49
CA ILE A 78 10.15 7.84 5.14
C ILE A 78 10.30 9.14 5.93
N SER A 79 9.26 9.98 5.93
CA SER A 79 9.27 11.26 6.65
C SER A 79 9.59 11.09 8.14
N ARG A 80 8.93 10.15 8.82
CA ARG A 80 9.18 9.85 10.24
C ARG A 80 10.58 9.27 10.48
N GLY A 81 11.09 8.46 9.55
CA GLY A 81 12.44 7.91 9.61
C GLY A 81 13.53 9.00 9.55
N HIS A 82 13.28 10.11 8.87
CA HIS A 82 14.20 11.25 8.81
C HIS A 82 14.16 12.14 10.06
N ASP A 83 13.00 12.32 10.70
CA ASP A 83 12.85 13.15 11.90
C ASP A 83 13.48 12.52 13.16
N GLY A 84 13.57 11.19 13.23
CA GLY A 84 14.19 10.46 14.35
C GLY A 84 15.72 10.46 14.36
N ASN A 85 16.38 11.10 13.38
CA ASN A 85 17.83 11.08 13.20
C ASN A 85 18.50 12.44 13.50
N ARG A 86 17.88 13.28 14.34
CA ARG A 86 18.36 14.61 14.70
C ARG A 86 18.79 14.73 16.16
#